data_AF-A0A3Q2EC81-F1
#
_entry.id   AF-A0A3Q2EC81-F1
#
_cell.length_a   1.000
_cell.length_b   1.000
_cell.length_c   1.000
_cell.angle_alpha   90.00
_cell.angle_beta   90.00
_cell.angle_gamma   90.00
#
_symmetry.space_group_name_H-M   'P 1'
#
loop_
_entity.id
_entity.type
_entity.pdbx_description
1 polymer ?
#
loop_
_entity_poly.entity_id
_entity_poly.type
_entity_poly.pdbx_seq_one_letter_code
_entity_poly.pdbx_strand_id
1 'polypeptide(L)'
;MKTGNENSSSSIMDMFEQGKVLKICAPMVRYSKLAFRSLVRKYNCDVCFTPMIVATDFLRSVKARDSEFTTNERDRPLIVQFAAHDAQTLADAACVVAPFSDGVDLNCGCPQR
;
A
#
# COMPACT_ATOMS: atom_id res chain seq x y z
N MET A 1 26.55 -4.13 31.42
CA MET A 1 26.66 -4.32 29.95
C MET A 1 25.27 -4.64 29.44
N LYS A 2 24.55 -3.67 28.88
CA LYS A 2 23.22 -3.90 28.30
C LYS A 2 23.44 -4.39 26.87
N THR A 3 23.25 -5.67 26.63
CA THR A 3 23.12 -6.21 25.28
C THR A 3 21.76 -5.74 24.76
N GLY A 4 21.77 -4.79 23.83
CA GLY A 4 20.57 -4.32 23.14
C GLY A 4 19.99 -5.46 22.32
N ASN A 5 18.73 -5.81 22.60
CA ASN A 5 18.01 -6.85 21.88
C ASN A 5 17.07 -6.22 20.85
N GLU A 6 17.40 -6.49 19.58
CA GLU A 6 16.53 -6.73 18.42
C GLU A 6 15.59 -5.63 17.90
N ASN A 7 15.77 -5.33 16.61
CA ASN A 7 14.88 -4.55 15.75
C ASN A 7 13.43 -5.07 15.84
N SER A 8 12.62 -4.44 16.69
CA SER A 8 11.17 -4.48 16.57
C SER A 8 10.79 -3.73 15.28
N SER A 9 10.52 -4.45 14.19
CA SER A 9 9.81 -3.83 13.07
C SER A 9 8.44 -3.38 13.59
N SER A 10 8.26 -2.08 13.83
CA SER A 10 6.96 -1.55 14.25
C SER A 10 5.94 -1.92 13.18
N SER A 11 4.89 -2.62 13.61
CA SER A 11 3.78 -2.99 12.74
C SER A 11 2.95 -1.75 12.46
N ILE A 12 2.33 -1.66 11.28
CA ILE A 12 1.35 -0.60 11.00
C ILE A 12 0.21 -0.60 12.04
N MET A 13 -0.08 -1.75 12.65
CA MET A 13 -1.11 -1.89 13.67
C MET A 13 -0.80 -1.08 14.94
N ASP A 14 0.47 -0.87 15.26
CA ASP A 14 0.90 -0.10 16.44
C ASP A 14 0.51 1.39 16.32
N MET A 15 0.16 1.86 15.12
CA MET A 15 -0.27 3.24 14.89
C MET A 15 -1.72 3.50 15.31
N PHE A 16 -2.54 2.45 15.39
CA PHE A 16 -3.97 2.54 15.68
C PHE A 16 -4.23 2.51 17.19
N GLU A 17 -3.90 3.61 17.86
CA GLU A 17 -4.10 3.79 19.31
C GLU A 17 -5.40 4.55 19.58
N GLN A 18 -6.11 4.17 20.65
CA GLN A 18 -7.35 4.85 21.04
C GLN A 18 -7.08 6.35 21.33
N GLY A 19 -7.89 7.22 20.72
CA GLY A 19 -7.78 8.68 20.89
C GLY A 19 -6.76 9.36 19.97
N LYS A 20 -6.00 8.60 19.17
CA LYS A 20 -5.06 9.12 18.17
C LYS A 20 -5.70 9.14 16.79
N VAL A 21 -5.58 10.27 16.09
CA VAL A 21 -6.07 10.41 14.71
C VAL A 21 -4.92 10.16 13.74
N LEU A 22 -5.16 9.30 12.74
CA LEU A 22 -4.23 9.06 11.63
C LEU A 22 -4.67 9.82 10.37
N LYS A 23 -3.72 10.48 9.72
CA LYS A 23 -3.88 11.14 8.43
C LYS A 23 -3.55 10.16 7.31
N ILE A 24 -4.60 9.64 6.68
CA ILE A 24 -4.49 8.62 5.64
C ILE A 24 -4.70 9.27 4.27
N CYS A 25 -3.73 9.11 3.36
CA CYS A 25 -3.88 9.49 1.96
C CYS A 25 -4.69 8.42 1.24
N ALA A 26 -5.87 8.82 0.76
CA ALA A 26 -6.81 7.95 0.06
C ALA A 26 -6.23 7.41 -1.27
N PRO A 27 -6.72 6.24 -1.73
CA PRO A 27 -6.40 5.71 -3.04
C PRO A 27 -7.04 6.58 -4.12
N MET A 28 -6.22 7.14 -5.02
CA MET A 28 -6.69 7.99 -6.12
C MET A 28 -6.06 7.53 -7.42
N VAL A 29 -6.90 7.05 -8.35
CA VAL A 29 -6.49 6.62 -9.69
C VAL A 29 -5.74 7.76 -10.38
N ARG A 30 -4.60 7.45 -11.02
CA ARG A 30 -3.62 8.40 -11.61
C ARG A 30 -2.85 9.33 -10.65
N TYR A 31 -3.35 9.61 -9.45
CA TYR A 31 -2.72 10.59 -8.55
C TYR A 31 -1.80 9.96 -7.51
N SER A 32 -2.28 9.01 -6.70
CA SER A 32 -1.54 8.46 -5.55
C SER A 32 -0.34 7.57 -5.93
N LYS A 33 0.35 7.85 -7.04
CA LYS A 33 1.64 7.24 -7.44
C LYS A 33 2.78 7.68 -6.51
N LEU A 34 3.91 7.00 -6.59
CA LEU A 34 5.06 7.16 -5.69
C LEU A 34 5.48 8.62 -5.47
N ALA A 35 5.56 9.43 -6.52
CA ALA A 35 5.95 10.84 -6.42
C ALA A 35 4.97 11.66 -5.55
N PHE A 36 3.66 11.43 -5.71
CA PHE A 36 2.64 12.10 -4.90
C PHE A 36 2.65 11.62 -3.45
N ARG A 37 2.75 10.30 -3.22
CA ARG A 37 2.88 9.73 -1.86
C ARG A 37 4.11 10.29 -1.15
N SER A 38 5.24 10.35 -1.85
CA SER A 38 6.48 10.95 -1.35
C SER A 38 6.32 12.43 -0.98
N LEU A 39 5.49 13.18 -1.71
CA LEU A 39 5.19 14.57 -1.41
C LEU A 39 4.32 14.68 -0.15
N VAL A 40 3.17 14.01 -0.10
CA VAL A 40 2.23 14.16 1.03
C VAL A 40 2.81 13.68 2.36
N ARG A 41 3.74 12.71 2.33
CA ARG A 41 4.51 12.31 3.51
C ARG A 41 5.33 13.46 4.12
N LYS A 42 5.84 14.39 3.31
CA LYS A 42 6.52 15.61 3.81
C LYS A 42 5.57 16.55 4.56
N TYR A 43 4.26 16.38 4.39
CA TYR A 43 3.20 17.13 5.06
C TYR A 43 2.51 16.32 6.15
N ASN A 44 3.26 15.41 6.79
CA ASN A 44 2.79 14.60 7.92
C ASN A 44 1.62 13.67 7.58
N CYS A 45 1.60 13.08 6.39
CA CYS A 45 0.69 11.97 6.09
C CYS A 45 1.25 10.67 6.69
N ASP A 46 0.45 10.02 7.53
CA ASP A 46 0.88 8.86 8.33
C ASP A 46 0.86 7.58 7.48
N VAL A 47 -0.23 7.32 6.76
CA VAL A 47 -0.40 6.13 5.90
C VAL A 47 -0.80 6.58 4.51
N CYS A 48 -0.22 5.96 3.48
CA CYS A 48 -0.63 6.22 2.10
C CYS A 48 -1.15 4.95 1.44
N PHE A 49 -2.12 5.13 0.54
CA PHE A 49 -2.59 4.08 -0.35
C PHE A 49 -2.01 4.27 -1.75
N THR A 50 -1.79 3.18 -2.47
CA THR A 50 -1.54 3.22 -3.92
C THR A 50 -2.78 3.72 -4.67
N PRO A 51 -2.67 4.03 -5.98
CA PRO A 51 -3.86 4.02 -6.83
C PRO A 51 -4.52 2.63 -6.76
N MET A 52 -5.80 2.54 -7.14
CA MET A 52 -6.45 1.26 -7.36
C MET A 52 -5.75 0.51 -8.51
N ILE A 53 -5.19 -0.66 -8.22
CA ILE A 53 -4.50 -1.51 -9.19
C ILE A 53 -5.42 -2.65 -9.59
N VAL A 54 -5.58 -2.91 -10.88
CA VAL A 54 -6.32 -4.09 -11.35
C VAL A 54 -5.44 -5.33 -11.17
N ALA A 55 -5.88 -6.29 -10.34
CA ALA A 55 -5.07 -7.44 -9.93
C ALA A 55 -4.64 -8.32 -11.12
N THR A 56 -5.53 -8.53 -12.10
CA THR A 56 -5.20 -9.29 -13.33
C THR A 56 -4.11 -8.61 -14.16
N ASP A 57 -4.17 -7.28 -14.30
CA ASP A 57 -3.15 -6.52 -15.03
C ASP A 57 -1.80 -6.54 -14.32
N PHE A 58 -1.82 -6.48 -12.99
CA PHE A 58 -0.61 -6.56 -12.15
C PHE A 58 0.11 -7.91 -12.27
N LEU A 59 -0.64 -9.00 -12.46
CA LEU A 59 -0.08 -10.34 -12.64
C LEU A 59 0.34 -10.64 -14.09
N ARG A 60 -0.17 -9.88 -15.07
CA ARG A 60 0.05 -10.15 -16.50
C ARG A 60 1.52 -10.13 -16.92
N SER A 61 2.29 -9.14 -16.49
CA SER A 61 3.73 -9.04 -16.81
C SER A 61 4.44 -8.06 -15.89
N VAL A 62 5.79 -8.17 -15.82
CA VAL A 62 6.64 -7.20 -15.11
C VAL A 62 6.39 -5.78 -15.59
N LYS A 63 6.29 -5.58 -16.91
CA LYS A 63 6.04 -4.26 -17.51
C LYS A 63 4.71 -3.64 -17.08
N ALA A 64 3.63 -4.45 -17.02
CA ALA A 64 2.33 -3.99 -16.56
C ALA A 64 2.35 -3.69 -15.06
N ARG A 65 3.05 -4.51 -14.28
CA ARG A 65 3.26 -4.24 -12.86
C ARG A 65 4.00 -2.92 -12.62
N ASP A 66 5.07 -2.65 -13.35
CA ASP A 66 5.88 -1.44 -13.16
C ASP A 66 5.13 -0.16 -13.60
N SER A 67 4.14 -0.26 -14.50
CA SER A 67 3.31 0.89 -14.89
C SER A 67 2.30 1.30 -13.81
N GLU A 68 1.76 0.31 -13.10
CA GLU A 68 0.75 0.49 -12.06
C GLU A 68 1.36 0.70 -10.67
N PHE A 69 2.45 0.00 -10.36
CA PHE A 69 3.05 -0.04 -9.04
C PHE A 69 4.54 0.29 -9.08
N THR A 70 4.89 1.34 -8.35
CA THR A 70 6.27 1.69 -8.01
C THR A 70 6.32 2.09 -6.55
N THR A 71 7.41 1.74 -5.87
CA THR A 71 7.66 2.09 -4.46
C THR A 71 9.17 2.28 -4.21
N ASN A 72 9.53 2.71 -3.00
CA ASN A 72 10.90 2.74 -2.52
C ASN A 72 10.95 2.52 -1.00
N GLU A 73 12.15 2.43 -0.42
CA GLU A 73 12.35 2.16 1.01
C GLU A 73 11.73 3.22 1.95
N ARG A 74 11.49 4.44 1.46
CA ARG A 74 10.90 5.55 2.24
C ARG A 74 9.39 5.66 2.09
N ASP A 75 8.79 4.86 1.22
CA ASP A 75 7.35 4.87 1.00
C ASP A 75 6.66 3.84 1.90
N ARG A 76 6.80 4.04 3.21
CA ARG A 76 6.16 3.24 4.25
C ARG A 76 5.68 4.15 5.38
N PRO A 77 4.56 3.84 6.06
CA PRO A 77 3.66 2.69 5.84
C PRO A 77 2.77 2.81 4.59
N LEU A 78 2.74 1.77 3.75
CA LEU A 78 2.05 1.75 2.46
C LEU A 78 1.02 0.62 2.37
N ILE A 79 -0.22 0.97 2.04
CA ILE A 79 -1.28 0.02 1.71
C ILE A 79 -1.44 -0.06 0.20
N VAL A 80 -1.45 -1.29 -0.33
CA VAL A 80 -1.68 -1.53 -1.76
C VAL A 80 -3.13 -1.91 -1.98
N GLN A 81 -3.86 -1.09 -2.74
CA GLN A 81 -5.26 -1.35 -3.06
C GLN A 81 -5.38 -2.08 -4.39
N PHE A 82 -6.06 -3.22 -4.38
CA PHE A 82 -6.42 -3.97 -5.58
C PHE A 82 -7.92 -3.86 -5.90
N ALA A 83 -8.23 -3.90 -7.19
CA ALA A 83 -9.53 -4.34 -7.71
C ALA A 83 -9.38 -5.76 -8.27
N ALA A 84 -10.24 -6.67 -7.84
CA ALA A 84 -10.25 -8.06 -8.26
C ALA A 84 -11.69 -8.58 -8.35
N HIS A 85 -11.91 -9.59 -9.18
CA HIS A 85 -13.23 -10.20 -9.41
C HIS A 85 -13.33 -11.63 -8.85
N ASP A 86 -12.21 -12.23 -8.47
CA ASP A 86 -12.13 -13.55 -7.85
C ASP A 86 -11.05 -13.58 -6.75
N ALA A 87 -11.22 -14.52 -5.82
CA ALA A 87 -10.36 -14.62 -4.65
C ALA A 87 -8.93 -15.08 -4.98
N GLN A 88 -8.76 -15.93 -6.00
CA GLN A 88 -7.45 -16.50 -6.33
C GLN A 88 -6.54 -15.44 -6.93
N THR A 89 -7.05 -14.66 -7.90
CA THR A 89 -6.31 -13.54 -8.49
C THR A 89 -5.89 -12.51 -7.44
N LEU A 90 -6.79 -12.20 -6.49
CA LEU A 90 -6.46 -11.28 -5.39
C LEU A 90 -5.36 -11.85 -4.48
N ALA A 91 -5.46 -13.13 -4.10
CA ALA A 91 -4.47 -13.79 -3.26
C ALA A 91 -3.09 -13.83 -3.93
N ASP A 92 -3.04 -14.18 -5.22
CA ASP A 92 -1.79 -14.23 -5.98
C ASP A 92 -1.14 -12.83 -6.09
N ALA A 93 -1.94 -11.80 -6.36
CA ALA A 93 -1.46 -10.42 -6.40
C ALA A 93 -0.96 -9.93 -5.02
N ALA A 94 -1.67 -10.29 -3.95
CA ALA A 94 -1.27 -9.98 -2.58
C ALA A 94 0.06 -10.63 -2.21
N CYS A 95 0.27 -11.91 -2.56
CA CYS A 95 1.55 -12.60 -2.36
C CYS A 95 2.71 -11.91 -3.07
N VAL A 96 2.50 -11.45 -4.31
CA VAL A 96 3.54 -10.75 -5.10
C VAL A 96 3.89 -9.39 -4.49
N VAL A 97 2.92 -8.67 -3.92
CA VAL A 97 3.16 -7.32 -3.37
C VAL A 97 3.56 -7.31 -1.88
N ALA A 98 3.41 -8.43 -1.18
CA ALA A 98 3.70 -8.53 0.26
C ALA A 98 5.09 -7.99 0.67
N PRO A 99 6.20 -8.24 -0.06
CA PRO A 99 7.51 -7.69 0.30
C PRO A 99 7.60 -6.16 0.20
N PHE A 100 6.68 -5.54 -0.53
CA PHE A 100 6.70 -4.12 -0.90
C PHE A 100 5.60 -3.29 -0.23
N SER A 101 4.81 -3.89 0.63
CA SER A 101 3.65 -3.28 1.29
C SER A 101 3.66 -3.52 2.80
N ASP A 102 2.88 -2.75 3.53
CA ASP A 102 2.59 -2.93 4.96
C ASP A 102 1.15 -3.42 5.19
N GLY A 103 0.37 -3.52 4.11
CA GLY A 103 -0.97 -4.09 4.07
C GLY A 103 -1.56 -4.10 2.67
N VAL A 104 -2.62 -4.88 2.50
CA VAL A 104 -3.38 -5.02 1.25
C VAL A 104 -4.82 -4.62 1.50
N ASP A 105 -5.40 -3.89 0.55
CA ASP A 105 -6.79 -3.45 0.57
C ASP A 105 -7.53 -3.93 -0.69
N LEU A 106 -8.82 -4.26 -0.56
CA LEU A 106 -9.70 -4.63 -1.66
C LEU A 106 -10.70 -3.51 -1.90
N ASN A 107 -10.68 -2.93 -3.10
CA ASN A 107 -11.64 -1.90 -3.48
C ASN A 107 -13.04 -2.50 -3.68
N CYS A 108 -13.94 -2.21 -2.75
CA CYS A 108 -15.38 -2.56 -2.84
C CYS A 108 -16.29 -1.33 -3.03
N GLY A 109 -15.70 -0.16 -3.32
CA GLY A 109 -16.41 1.13 -3.31
C GLY A 109 -16.55 1.79 -4.68
N CYS A 110 -15.83 1.33 -5.71
CA CYS A 110 -15.86 1.99 -7.01
C CYS A 110 -17.19 1.68 -7.76
N PRO A 111 -17.98 2.70 -8.14
CA PRO A 111 -19.22 2.49 -8.90
C PRO A 111 -18.99 2.36 -10.42
N GLN A 112 -17.74 2.29 -10.88
CA GLN A 112 -17.42 2.15 -12.30
C GLN A 112 -18.03 0.86 -12.85
N ARG A 113 -18.77 1.00 -13.95
CA ARG A 113 -19.36 -0.09 -14.73
C ARG A 113 -18.53 -0.32 -15.98
#